data_AF-A0A269TJD3-F1
#
_entry.id   AF-A0A269TJD3-F1
#
_cell.length_a   1.000
_cell.length_b   1.000
_cell.length_c   1.000
_cell.angle_alpha   90.00
_cell.angle_beta   90.00
_cell.angle_gamma   90.00
#
_symmetry.space_group_name_H-M   'P 1'
#
loop_
_entity.id
_entity.type
_entity.pdbx_description
1 polymer ?
#
loop_
_entity_poly.entity_id
_entity_poly.type
_entity_poly.pdbx_seq_one_letter_code
_entity_poly.pdbx_strand_id
1 'polypeptide(L)'
;MLPLHTQLYRKIKKMLMITSVISISTISLTLASCSQHVFLKKGAAIYSKETEIGKKPYVQINLYGYPYFTFSNWYPAFYDEETFHLRKVKTWTKEEIEKTNGIQNSGTKNNVDTNDKTENKNKWGYFIRKYKWTYKNSEIYNMLNEKQRDEIFALGLSEQKNEPSSQKYISLIKNSTELKSSLRLEENDQNEYREYFKKLLSEDEVKKNKDSTNYIKNKFEPWSTTFNFETINNKLDFDKYDYLFVKDESVFFKNGDEIEIWLSGGIQLRDYKINLDQKKIYLGYDIAPSAPKKYGKKTLGFYLNSLPDRLNSFFIPIEKNKLTQFVIDDWTLGNF
;
A
#
# COMPACT_ATOMS: atom_id res chain seq x y z
N MET A 1 -34.58 5.01 77.02
CA MET A 1 -34.97 5.21 75.61
C MET A 1 -34.83 6.70 75.28
N LEU A 2 -33.91 7.01 74.35
CA LEU A 2 -33.66 8.27 73.62
C LEU A 2 -33.90 9.62 74.33
N PRO A 3 -32.84 10.43 74.54
CA PRO A 3 -32.98 11.87 74.70
C PRO A 3 -32.80 12.60 73.35
N LEU A 4 -33.69 13.55 73.07
CA LEU A 4 -33.55 14.55 72.01
C LEU A 4 -33.72 15.94 72.64
N HIS A 5 -32.61 16.65 72.78
CA HIS A 5 -32.48 18.05 73.24
C HIS A 5 -31.11 18.51 72.68
N THR A 6 -30.91 19.66 72.05
CA THR A 6 -31.57 20.96 72.14
C THR A 6 -31.17 21.80 70.90
N GLN A 7 -32.07 22.68 70.48
CA GLN A 7 -31.83 23.81 69.58
C GLN A 7 -30.88 24.85 70.20
N LEU A 8 -30.23 25.68 69.37
CA LEU A 8 -29.86 27.11 69.51
C LEU A 8 -28.70 27.36 68.50
N TYR A 9 -28.52 28.42 67.71
CA TYR A 9 -29.02 29.80 67.74
C TYR A 9 -28.71 30.49 66.39
N ARG A 10 -29.62 31.40 66.04
CA ARG A 10 -29.65 32.49 65.03
C ARG A 10 -28.34 33.15 64.51
N LYS A 11 -28.32 33.33 63.17
CA LYS A 11 -28.26 34.59 62.36
C LYS A 11 -27.07 35.60 62.49
N ILE A 12 -26.62 36.03 61.30
CA ILE A 12 -26.09 37.38 60.91
C ILE A 12 -24.60 37.68 61.21
N LYS A 13 -23.77 37.83 60.16
CA LYS A 13 -23.19 39.12 59.72
C LYS A 13 -22.31 38.97 58.46
N LYS A 14 -22.50 39.93 57.54
CA LYS A 14 -21.67 40.17 56.36
C LYS A 14 -20.27 40.68 56.73
N MET A 15 -19.37 40.57 55.74
CA MET A 15 -18.32 41.53 55.33
C MET A 15 -16.84 41.25 55.66
N LEU A 16 -16.09 41.13 54.56
CA LEU A 16 -14.78 41.72 54.23
C LEU A 16 -13.48 41.17 54.85
N MET A 17 -12.56 40.80 53.94
CA MET A 17 -11.11 41.17 53.84
C MET A 17 -10.44 40.11 52.94
N ILE A 18 -10.22 40.34 51.64
CA ILE A 18 -9.05 40.97 51.00
C ILE A 18 -7.73 40.17 51.16
N THR A 19 -7.16 39.84 49.99
CA THR A 19 -5.76 39.47 49.64
C THR A 19 -5.15 38.13 50.05
N SER A 20 -4.92 37.29 49.04
CA SER A 20 -3.58 36.73 48.79
C SER A 20 -3.41 36.41 47.29
N VAL A 21 -2.52 37.18 46.66
CA VAL A 21 -1.98 36.94 45.33
C VAL A 21 -1.12 35.69 45.41
N ILE A 22 -1.49 34.61 44.71
CA ILE A 22 -0.60 33.48 44.47
C ILE A 22 -0.04 33.65 43.06
N SER A 23 1.18 34.19 43.01
CA SER A 23 2.08 34.12 41.88
C SER A 23 2.45 32.66 41.63
N ILE A 24 1.76 32.00 40.68
CA ILE A 24 2.20 30.74 40.11
C ILE A 24 3.17 31.10 38.98
N SER A 25 4.46 31.04 39.29
CA SER A 25 5.54 31.03 38.33
C SER A 25 5.41 29.80 37.43
N THR A 26 4.98 30.03 36.20
CA THR A 26 5.07 29.07 35.10
C THR A 26 6.54 28.84 34.77
N ILE A 27 7.13 27.80 35.36
CA ILE A 27 8.38 27.21 34.87
C ILE A 27 8.07 26.67 33.48
N SER A 28 8.43 27.47 32.47
CA SER A 28 8.45 27.07 31.08
C SER A 28 9.55 26.02 30.93
N LEU A 29 9.20 24.74 31.06
CA LEU A 29 9.99 23.64 30.56
C LEU A 29 9.96 23.71 29.03
N THR A 30 10.78 24.59 28.46
CA THR A 30 11.23 24.45 27.08
C THR A 30 12.12 23.22 27.03
N LEU A 31 11.51 22.04 26.89
CA LEU A 31 12.19 20.87 26.38
C LEU A 31 12.63 21.23 24.95
N ALA A 32 13.87 21.68 24.83
CA ALA A 32 14.59 21.66 23.58
C ALA A 32 14.68 20.19 23.15
N SER A 33 13.67 19.74 22.42
CA SER A 33 13.69 18.49 21.68
C SER A 33 14.74 18.63 20.59
N CYS A 34 15.97 18.26 20.91
CA CYS A 34 16.90 17.76 19.91
C CYS A 34 16.27 16.49 19.35
N SER A 35 15.36 16.62 18.36
CA SER A 35 14.86 15.47 17.63
C SER A 35 16.03 14.90 16.84
N GLN A 36 16.71 13.90 17.39
CA GLN A 36 17.48 12.99 16.56
C GLN A 36 16.49 12.39 15.58
N HIS A 37 16.60 12.76 14.31
CA HIS A 37 15.77 12.18 13.28
C HIS A 37 16.16 10.70 13.18
N VAL A 38 15.27 9.82 13.65
CA VAL A 38 15.45 8.37 13.50
C VAL A 38 15.06 8.00 12.08
N PHE A 39 16.01 7.49 11.30
CA PHE A 39 15.72 6.98 9.96
C PHE A 39 14.78 5.78 10.04
N LEU A 40 13.76 5.80 9.20
CA LEU A 40 12.80 4.74 9.07
C LEU A 40 13.52 3.52 8.47
N LYS A 41 13.58 2.43 9.23
CA LYS A 41 14.07 1.13 8.75
C LYS A 41 12.94 0.26 8.25
N LYS A 42 11.82 0.29 8.97
CA LYS A 42 10.66 -0.56 8.74
C LYS A 42 9.46 0.02 9.49
N GLY A 43 8.27 0.01 8.89
CA GLY A 43 7.07 0.55 9.52
C GLY A 43 5.81 0.36 8.69
N ALA A 44 4.68 0.21 9.36
CA ALA A 44 3.36 0.12 8.73
C ALA A 44 2.38 1.00 9.49
N ALA A 45 1.56 1.77 8.77
CA ALA A 45 0.57 2.67 9.37
C ALA A 45 -0.64 2.85 8.48
N ILE A 46 -1.74 3.28 9.09
CA ILE A 46 -2.98 3.64 8.42
C ILE A 46 -3.39 5.07 8.77
N TYR A 47 -3.83 5.83 7.77
CA TYR A 47 -4.19 7.24 7.89
C TYR A 47 -5.57 7.49 7.27
N SER A 48 -6.39 8.30 7.93
CA SER A 48 -7.56 8.93 7.28
C SER A 48 -7.08 10.24 6.68
N LYS A 49 -7.29 10.44 5.39
CA LYS A 49 -6.83 11.62 4.64
C LYS A 49 -7.95 12.19 3.77
N GLU A 50 -7.72 13.38 3.27
CA GLU A 50 -8.55 14.04 2.26
C GLU A 50 -7.68 14.33 1.04
N THR A 51 -8.28 14.22 -0.15
CA THR A 51 -7.62 14.62 -1.39
C THR A 51 -7.28 16.11 -1.35
N GLU A 52 -6.21 16.51 -2.02
CA GLU A 52 -5.86 17.93 -2.12
C GLU A 52 -6.99 18.71 -2.81
N ILE A 53 -7.47 18.18 -3.94
CA ILE A 53 -8.54 18.73 -4.76
C ILE A 53 -9.88 18.18 -4.27
N GLY A 54 -10.84 19.07 -4.00
CA GLY A 54 -12.21 18.68 -3.63
C GLY A 54 -12.37 18.07 -2.23
N LYS A 55 -11.29 17.90 -1.47
CA LYS A 55 -11.29 17.42 -0.06
C LYS A 55 -12.08 16.12 0.14
N LYS A 56 -11.98 15.19 -0.81
CA LYS A 56 -12.68 13.92 -0.75
C LYS A 56 -11.97 12.97 0.21
N PRO A 57 -12.69 12.29 1.11
CA PRO A 57 -12.08 11.41 2.09
C PRO A 57 -11.56 10.14 1.43
N TYR A 58 -10.47 9.60 1.98
CA TYR A 58 -9.97 8.26 1.69
C TYR A 58 -9.14 7.74 2.88
N VAL A 59 -8.93 6.44 2.94
CA VAL A 59 -8.04 5.83 3.95
C VAL A 59 -6.78 5.30 3.24
N GLN A 60 -5.62 5.60 3.80
CA GLN A 60 -4.32 5.26 3.22
C GLN A 60 -3.56 4.29 4.12
N ILE A 61 -3.10 3.17 3.58
CA ILE A 61 -2.10 2.29 4.19
C ILE A 61 -0.73 2.66 3.64
N ASN A 62 0.25 2.79 4.53
CA ASN A 62 1.66 2.98 4.17
C ASN A 62 2.49 1.86 4.76
N LEU A 63 3.24 1.16 3.91
CA LEU A 63 4.23 0.16 4.27
C LEU A 63 5.61 0.67 3.86
N TYR A 64 6.59 0.52 4.74
CA TYR A 64 7.99 0.80 4.46
C TYR A 64 8.89 -0.32 5.00
N GLY A 65 9.86 -0.78 4.20
CA GLY A 65 10.75 -1.87 4.57
C GLY A 65 10.08 -3.26 4.52
N TYR A 66 9.02 -3.39 3.71
CA TYR A 66 8.31 -4.64 3.43
C TYR A 66 8.27 -4.95 1.94
N PRO A 67 9.40 -4.92 1.21
CA PRO A 67 9.39 -4.94 -0.26
C PRO A 67 8.75 -6.20 -0.86
N TYR A 68 8.69 -7.31 -0.11
CA TYR A 68 8.13 -8.59 -0.56
C TYR A 68 6.68 -8.85 -0.12
N PHE A 69 6.12 -8.00 0.74
CA PHE A 69 4.72 -8.12 1.15
C PHE A 69 3.87 -7.12 0.39
N THR A 70 2.83 -7.61 -0.26
CA THR A 70 1.85 -6.80 -0.99
C THR A 70 0.44 -7.31 -0.71
N PHE A 71 -0.58 -6.50 -0.94
CA PHE A 71 -1.97 -6.95 -0.87
C PHE A 71 -2.40 -7.63 -2.20
N SER A 72 -1.87 -7.17 -3.33
CA SER A 72 -2.06 -7.75 -4.67
C SER A 72 -1.10 -8.94 -4.94
N ASN A 73 -1.41 -9.83 -5.89
CA ASN A 73 -0.45 -10.84 -6.38
C ASN A 73 0.69 -10.23 -7.21
N TRP A 74 0.52 -8.99 -7.67
CA TRP A 74 1.42 -8.29 -8.57
C TRP A 74 1.78 -6.89 -8.06
N TYR A 75 2.94 -6.36 -8.43
CA TYR A 75 3.24 -4.94 -8.24
C TYR A 75 2.72 -4.14 -9.42
N PRO A 76 1.93 -3.08 -9.22
CA PRO A 76 1.60 -2.16 -10.30
C PRO A 76 2.87 -1.49 -10.81
N ALA A 77 3.09 -1.51 -12.11
CA ALA A 77 4.13 -0.71 -12.77
C ALA A 77 3.44 0.50 -13.40
N PHE A 78 3.59 1.66 -12.77
CA PHE A 78 3.06 2.90 -13.34
C PHE A 78 3.78 3.25 -14.63
N TYR A 79 2.97 3.60 -15.63
CA TYR A 79 3.42 3.97 -16.95
C TYR A 79 3.12 5.45 -17.18
N ASP A 80 4.18 6.23 -17.25
CA ASP A 80 4.19 7.48 -18.00
C ASP A 80 5.33 7.36 -19.03
N GLU A 81 4.97 7.42 -20.32
CA GLU A 81 5.89 7.24 -21.45
C GLU A 81 7.07 8.22 -21.41
N GLU A 82 6.87 9.40 -20.81
CA GLU A 82 7.88 10.45 -20.77
C GLU A 82 8.89 10.27 -19.62
N THR A 83 8.48 9.66 -18.50
CA THR A 83 9.31 9.58 -17.28
C THR A 83 9.78 8.17 -16.92
N PHE A 84 9.10 7.12 -17.38
CA PHE A 84 9.40 5.74 -17.03
C PHE A 84 10.11 5.03 -18.18
N HIS A 85 11.46 5.03 -18.17
CA HIS A 85 12.24 4.25 -19.13
C HIS A 85 12.21 2.76 -18.79
N LEU A 86 11.09 2.09 -19.12
CA LEU A 86 10.96 0.63 -19.18
C LEU A 86 11.89 -0.01 -20.22
N ARG A 87 12.80 0.73 -20.86
CA ARG A 87 13.73 0.26 -21.91
C ARG A 87 14.57 -0.98 -21.54
N LYS A 88 14.45 -1.53 -20.32
CA LYS A 88 15.08 -2.77 -19.87
C LYS A 88 14.14 -3.81 -19.26
N VAL A 89 12.84 -3.54 -19.11
CA VAL A 89 11.89 -4.51 -18.54
C VAL A 89 11.24 -5.23 -19.70
N LYS A 90 11.40 -6.55 -19.73
CA LYS A 90 10.82 -7.37 -20.78
C LYS A 90 9.32 -7.47 -20.59
N THR A 91 8.56 -7.30 -21.66
CA THR A 91 7.16 -7.71 -21.73
C THR A 91 7.10 -9.05 -22.44
N TRP A 92 6.16 -9.90 -22.04
CA TRP A 92 5.94 -11.18 -22.68
C TRP A 92 4.50 -11.28 -23.19
N THR A 93 4.36 -11.68 -24.44
CA THR A 93 3.11 -12.06 -25.10
C THR A 93 3.12 -13.57 -25.41
N LYS A 94 1.95 -14.15 -25.68
CA LYS A 94 1.86 -15.57 -26.06
C LYS A 94 2.67 -15.85 -27.32
N GLU A 95 2.55 -14.99 -28.34
CA GLU A 95 3.25 -15.15 -29.61
C GLU A 95 4.78 -15.10 -29.44
N GLU A 96 5.30 -14.25 -28.56
CA GLU A 96 6.74 -14.17 -28.28
C GLU A 96 7.28 -15.43 -27.59
N ILE A 97 6.52 -15.99 -26.66
CA ILE A 97 6.91 -17.20 -25.93
C ILE A 97 6.91 -18.40 -26.87
N GLU A 98 5.87 -18.57 -27.70
CA GLU A 98 5.80 -19.66 -28.67
C GLU A 98 6.95 -19.61 -29.67
N LYS A 99 7.31 -18.41 -30.15
CA LYS A 99 8.47 -18.21 -31.04
C LYS A 99 9.80 -18.52 -30.35
N THR A 100 9.98 -18.15 -29.08
CA THR A 100 11.24 -18.38 -28.35
C THR A 100 11.39 -19.81 -27.84
N ASN A 101 10.30 -20.49 -27.50
CA ASN A 101 10.30 -21.90 -27.09
C ASN A 101 10.35 -22.85 -28.30
N GLY A 102 9.90 -22.40 -29.50
CA GLY A 102 9.91 -23.16 -30.74
C GLY A 102 11.18 -23.06 -31.59
N ILE A 103 12.17 -22.22 -31.24
CA ILE A 103 13.37 -21.97 -32.07
C ILE A 103 14.66 -22.18 -31.25
N GLN A 104 15.38 -23.28 -31.53
CA GLN A 104 16.84 -23.30 -31.38
C GLN A 104 17.43 -22.35 -32.43
N ASN A 105 18.26 -21.40 -31.97
CA ASN A 105 19.11 -20.50 -32.76
C ASN A 105 18.42 -19.48 -33.69
N SER A 106 18.43 -18.22 -33.30
CA SER A 106 19.22 -17.19 -34.00
C SER A 106 19.25 -15.91 -33.18
N GLY A 107 20.45 -15.39 -32.95
CA GLY A 107 20.64 -14.15 -32.23
C GLY A 107 20.09 -12.98 -33.04
N THR A 108 19.10 -12.27 -32.50
CA THR A 108 18.84 -10.88 -32.88
C THR A 108 18.24 -10.14 -31.69
N LYS A 109 18.91 -9.07 -31.25
CA LYS A 109 18.33 -8.06 -30.35
C LYS A 109 17.24 -7.33 -31.13
N ASN A 110 15.97 -7.61 -30.84
CA ASN A 110 14.88 -6.79 -31.33
C ASN A 110 14.46 -5.83 -30.21
N ASN A 111 14.73 -4.54 -30.42
CA ASN A 111 13.94 -3.49 -29.80
C ASN A 111 12.50 -3.68 -30.31
N VAL A 112 11.56 -3.92 -29.39
CA VAL A 112 10.15 -4.06 -29.74
C VAL A 112 9.62 -2.68 -30.13
N ASP A 113 9.22 -2.58 -31.40
CA ASP A 113 8.40 -1.52 -31.94
C ASP A 113 6.97 -1.73 -31.38
N THR A 114 6.49 -0.82 -30.54
CA THR A 114 5.21 -0.87 -29.80
C THR A 114 4.00 -0.54 -30.69
N ASN A 115 3.98 -1.08 -31.90
CA ASN A 115 2.91 -0.91 -32.88
C ASN A 115 1.77 -1.93 -32.70
N ASP A 116 1.43 -2.27 -31.46
CA ASP A 116 0.10 -2.81 -31.19
C ASP A 116 -0.90 -1.64 -31.14
N LYS A 117 -1.38 -1.29 -32.33
CA LYS A 117 -2.46 -0.33 -32.59
C LYS A 117 -3.82 -1.03 -32.56
N THR A 118 -4.07 -1.89 -31.59
CA THR A 118 -5.40 -2.43 -31.34
C THR A 118 -5.98 -1.86 -30.04
N GLU A 119 -6.92 -0.92 -30.24
CA GLU A 119 -7.97 -0.41 -29.34
C GLU A 119 -7.74 -0.34 -27.81
N ASN A 120 -7.72 0.92 -27.34
CA ASN A 120 -7.74 1.39 -25.95
C ASN A 120 -6.47 1.16 -25.13
N LYS A 121 -5.44 2.01 -25.40
CA LYS A 121 -4.24 2.21 -24.56
C LYS A 121 -4.51 2.94 -23.21
N ASN A 122 -5.77 3.11 -22.80
CA ASN A 122 -6.16 3.57 -21.45
C ASN A 122 -6.60 2.37 -20.57
N LYS A 123 -5.85 1.28 -20.65
CA LYS A 123 -6.03 0.09 -19.82
C LYS A 123 -4.92 0.10 -18.78
N TRP A 124 -5.28 -0.20 -17.53
CA TRP A 124 -4.41 -0.35 -16.38
C TRP A 124 -3.00 -0.81 -16.76
N GLY A 125 -1.97 -0.15 -16.24
CA GLY A 125 -0.57 -0.33 -16.63
C GLY A 125 -0.04 -1.77 -16.50
N TYR A 126 1.25 -1.95 -16.76
CA TYR A 126 1.85 -3.28 -16.62
C TYR A 126 2.00 -3.68 -15.15
N PHE A 127 2.17 -4.97 -14.91
CA PHE A 127 2.28 -5.56 -13.59
C PHE A 127 3.59 -6.34 -13.48
N ILE A 128 4.44 -5.95 -12.53
CA ILE A 128 5.72 -6.62 -12.27
C ILE A 128 5.48 -7.82 -11.36
N ARG A 129 6.11 -8.94 -11.71
CA ARG A 129 6.06 -10.15 -10.89
C ARG A 129 6.85 -10.02 -9.59
N LYS A 130 6.42 -10.75 -8.57
CA LYS A 130 7.17 -11.06 -7.36
C LYS A 130 8.21 -12.14 -7.67
N TYR A 131 9.46 -11.86 -7.34
CA TYR A 131 10.53 -12.84 -7.46
C TYR A 131 10.21 -14.09 -6.64
N LYS A 132 10.28 -15.29 -7.24
CA LYS A 132 9.96 -16.61 -6.66
C LYS A 132 8.50 -16.86 -6.25
N TRP A 133 7.57 -15.95 -6.57
CA TRP A 133 6.13 -16.20 -6.40
C TRP A 133 5.63 -17.17 -7.47
N THR A 134 4.65 -18.00 -7.11
CA THR A 134 4.05 -18.97 -8.02
C THR A 134 2.69 -18.46 -8.48
N TYR A 135 2.58 -18.09 -9.75
CA TYR A 135 1.35 -17.56 -10.34
C TYR A 135 0.50 -18.66 -10.96
N LYS A 136 -0.32 -19.33 -10.13
CA LYS A 136 -1.15 -20.47 -10.56
C LYS A 136 -2.15 -20.11 -11.67
N ASN A 137 -2.63 -18.86 -11.67
CA ASN A 137 -3.71 -18.40 -12.56
C ASN A 137 -3.23 -17.59 -13.77
N SER A 138 -1.93 -17.30 -13.88
CA SER A 138 -1.35 -16.52 -14.97
C SER A 138 -1.00 -17.44 -16.13
N GLU A 139 -1.65 -17.22 -17.27
CA GLU A 139 -1.43 -18.02 -18.46
C GLU A 139 -0.01 -17.79 -19.00
N ILE A 140 0.40 -16.53 -19.12
CA ILE A 140 1.71 -16.16 -19.65
C ILE A 140 2.83 -16.68 -18.74
N TYR A 141 2.74 -16.46 -17.42
CA TYR A 141 3.76 -16.93 -16.48
C TYR A 141 3.98 -18.44 -16.59
N ASN A 142 2.91 -19.21 -16.75
CA ASN A 142 2.96 -20.65 -16.80
C ASN A 142 3.52 -21.18 -18.13
N MET A 143 3.50 -20.40 -19.20
CA MET A 143 4.18 -20.71 -20.47
C MET A 143 5.69 -20.42 -20.45
N LEU A 144 6.16 -19.56 -19.54
CA LEU A 144 7.59 -19.23 -19.42
C LEU A 144 8.39 -20.43 -18.88
N ASN A 145 9.59 -20.64 -19.41
CA ASN A 145 10.56 -21.58 -18.84
C ASN A 145 11.25 -20.98 -17.59
N GLU A 146 12.01 -21.80 -16.86
CA GLU A 146 12.65 -21.39 -15.59
C GLU A 146 13.53 -20.14 -15.74
N LYS A 147 14.38 -20.10 -16.77
CA LYS A 147 15.25 -18.95 -17.05
C LYS A 147 14.44 -17.67 -17.31
N GLN A 148 13.37 -17.77 -18.10
CA GLN A 148 12.48 -16.63 -18.38
C GLN A 148 11.72 -16.19 -17.11
N ARG A 149 11.31 -17.13 -16.26
CA ARG A 149 10.67 -16.84 -14.97
C ARG A 149 11.62 -16.15 -13.99
N ASP A 150 12.93 -16.31 -14.15
CA ASP A 150 13.93 -15.64 -13.33
C ASP A 150 14.25 -14.20 -13.79
N GLU A 151 13.86 -13.81 -15.01
CA GLU A 151 14.01 -12.43 -15.51
C GLU A 151 13.01 -11.45 -14.84
N ILE A 152 13.36 -10.18 -14.72
CA ILE A 152 12.39 -9.14 -14.37
C ILE A 152 11.58 -8.84 -15.63
N PHE A 153 10.29 -9.12 -15.56
CA PHE A 153 9.34 -8.83 -16.64
C PHE A 153 8.06 -8.24 -16.07
N ALA A 154 7.31 -7.60 -16.97
CA ALA A 154 6.01 -7.06 -16.66
C ALA A 154 4.96 -7.64 -17.61
N LEU A 155 3.77 -7.90 -17.09
CA LEU A 155 2.65 -8.47 -17.83
C LEU A 155 1.46 -7.51 -17.82
N GLY A 156 0.57 -7.65 -18.81
CA GLY A 156 -0.63 -6.82 -18.90
C GLY A 156 -1.68 -7.20 -17.85
N LEU A 157 -2.70 -6.34 -17.71
CA LEU A 157 -3.84 -6.56 -16.80
C LEU A 157 -4.54 -7.91 -17.03
N SER A 158 -4.54 -8.42 -18.26
CA SER A 158 -5.17 -9.71 -18.60
C SER A 158 -4.72 -10.87 -17.72
N GLU A 159 -3.50 -10.82 -17.18
CA GLU A 159 -2.97 -11.85 -16.28
C GLU A 159 -3.64 -11.87 -14.91
N GLN A 160 -4.35 -10.80 -14.55
CA GLN A 160 -5.15 -10.75 -13.33
C GLN A 160 -6.57 -11.29 -13.52
N LYS A 161 -7.01 -11.60 -14.75
CA LYS A 161 -8.39 -11.99 -15.04
C LYS A 161 -8.87 -13.15 -14.16
N ASN A 162 -8.02 -14.15 -14.02
CA ASN A 162 -8.30 -15.39 -13.28
C ASN A 162 -7.82 -15.35 -11.82
N GLU A 163 -7.26 -14.23 -11.36
CA GLU A 163 -6.86 -14.08 -9.97
C GLU A 163 -8.08 -13.86 -9.06
N PRO A 164 -8.04 -14.34 -7.80
CA PRO A 164 -9.09 -14.02 -6.82
C PRO A 164 -9.32 -12.52 -6.73
N SER A 165 -10.59 -12.08 -6.68
CA SER A 165 -10.93 -10.65 -6.69
C SER A 165 -10.23 -9.86 -5.58
N SER A 166 -10.07 -10.43 -4.39
CA SER A 166 -9.36 -9.84 -3.25
C SER A 166 -7.86 -9.70 -3.45
N GLN A 167 -7.27 -10.40 -4.42
CA GLN A 167 -5.84 -10.39 -4.73
C GLN A 167 -5.50 -9.61 -6.02
N LYS A 168 -6.50 -9.09 -6.74
CA LYS A 168 -6.31 -8.16 -7.86
C LYS A 168 -5.84 -6.79 -7.37
N TYR A 169 -5.20 -6.02 -8.24
CA TYR A 169 -4.65 -4.69 -7.98
C TYR A 169 -5.67 -3.72 -7.36
N ILE A 170 -6.89 -3.71 -7.90
CA ILE A 170 -8.05 -3.05 -7.28
C ILE A 170 -9.10 -4.10 -7.00
N SER A 171 -9.66 -4.04 -5.80
CA SER A 171 -10.80 -4.86 -5.40
C SER A 171 -11.87 -4.04 -4.71
N LEU A 172 -13.12 -4.44 -4.86
CA LEU A 172 -14.22 -3.89 -4.07
C LEU A 172 -14.34 -4.63 -2.74
N ILE A 173 -14.47 -3.89 -1.64
CA ILE A 173 -14.63 -4.40 -0.28
C ILE A 173 -15.95 -3.88 0.28
N LYS A 174 -16.86 -4.79 0.63
CA LYS A 174 -18.19 -4.44 1.11
C LYS A 174 -18.41 -4.69 2.59
N ASN A 175 -17.54 -5.47 3.21
CA ASN A 175 -17.70 -5.88 4.60
C ASN A 175 -16.37 -6.34 5.20
N SER A 176 -16.41 -6.59 6.50
CA SER A 176 -15.27 -7.02 7.31
C SER A 176 -14.67 -8.36 6.83
N THR A 177 -15.48 -9.28 6.30
CA THR A 177 -15.01 -10.57 5.77
C THR A 177 -14.21 -10.39 4.48
N GLU A 178 -14.72 -9.61 3.54
CA GLU A 178 -14.00 -9.27 2.31
C GLU A 178 -12.71 -8.47 2.60
N LEU A 179 -12.73 -7.66 3.65
CA LEU A 179 -11.54 -6.95 4.14
C LEU A 179 -10.46 -7.93 4.61
N LYS A 180 -10.81 -8.96 5.40
CA LYS A 180 -9.83 -9.97 5.85
C LYS A 180 -9.13 -10.66 4.69
N SER A 181 -9.89 -11.09 3.69
CA SER A 181 -9.33 -11.71 2.48
C SER A 181 -8.43 -10.73 1.72
N SER A 182 -8.85 -9.48 1.56
CA SER A 182 -8.06 -8.49 0.81
C SER A 182 -6.83 -8.00 1.56
N LEU A 183 -6.80 -8.15 2.88
CA LEU A 183 -5.62 -7.96 3.73
C LEU A 183 -4.76 -9.23 3.85
N ARG A 184 -5.11 -10.34 3.20
CA ARG A 184 -4.39 -11.64 3.28
C ARG A 184 -4.31 -12.20 4.70
N LEU A 185 -5.38 -12.03 5.46
CA LEU A 185 -5.48 -12.52 6.83
C LEU A 185 -6.19 -13.87 6.94
N GLU A 186 -6.71 -14.40 5.82
CA GLU A 186 -7.26 -15.74 5.75
C GLU A 186 -6.16 -16.79 5.83
N GLU A 187 -6.46 -17.94 6.43
CA GLU A 187 -5.48 -18.99 6.70
C GLU A 187 -4.77 -19.48 5.42
N ASN A 188 -5.52 -19.64 4.33
CA ASN A 188 -4.99 -20.06 3.03
C ASN A 188 -3.99 -19.06 2.47
N ASP A 189 -4.30 -17.76 2.52
CA ASP A 189 -3.42 -16.68 2.04
C ASP A 189 -2.14 -16.62 2.88
N GLN A 190 -2.27 -16.71 4.20
CA GLN A 190 -1.13 -16.71 5.10
C GLN A 190 -0.21 -17.92 4.89
N ASN A 191 -0.79 -19.10 4.63
CA ASN A 191 -0.01 -20.30 4.27
C ASN A 191 0.76 -20.07 2.97
N GLU A 192 0.12 -19.53 1.94
CA GLU A 192 0.77 -19.23 0.66
C GLU A 192 1.92 -18.22 0.81
N TYR A 193 1.72 -17.17 1.61
CA TYR A 193 2.77 -16.18 1.91
C TYR A 193 3.92 -16.79 2.72
N ARG A 194 3.64 -17.65 3.69
CA ARG A 194 4.71 -18.34 4.45
C ARG A 194 5.59 -19.18 3.53
N GLU A 195 4.99 -19.98 2.65
CA GLU A 195 5.73 -20.79 1.68
C GLU A 195 6.50 -19.91 0.68
N TYR A 196 5.90 -18.80 0.25
CA TYR A 196 6.59 -17.82 -0.57
C TYR A 196 7.83 -17.24 0.13
N PHE A 197 7.70 -16.77 1.38
CA PHE A 197 8.78 -16.15 2.12
C PHE A 197 9.92 -17.12 2.44
N LYS A 198 9.62 -18.41 2.68
CA LYS A 198 10.66 -19.45 2.82
C LYS A 198 11.57 -19.53 1.60
N LYS A 199 11.02 -19.39 0.38
CA LYS A 199 11.80 -19.42 -0.87
C LYS A 199 12.75 -18.22 -1.00
N LEU A 200 12.51 -17.13 -0.26
CA LEU A 200 13.34 -15.93 -0.26
C LEU A 200 14.51 -16.00 0.73
N LEU A 201 14.45 -16.89 1.72
CA LEU A 201 15.49 -17.02 2.74
C LEU A 201 16.69 -17.82 2.20
N SER A 202 17.89 -17.47 2.66
CA SER A 202 19.06 -18.31 2.44
C SER A 202 19.03 -19.55 3.34
N GLU A 203 19.76 -20.60 2.97
CA GLU A 203 19.86 -21.80 3.82
C GLU A 203 20.36 -21.48 5.24
N ASP A 204 21.29 -20.54 5.36
CA ASP A 204 21.83 -20.12 6.65
C ASP A 204 20.80 -19.42 7.52
N GLU A 205 19.93 -18.59 6.91
CA GLU A 205 18.84 -17.94 7.62
C GLU A 205 17.82 -18.97 8.13
N VAL A 206 17.55 -20.02 7.36
CA VAL A 206 16.67 -21.11 7.77
C VAL A 206 17.30 -21.92 8.91
N LYS A 207 18.58 -22.29 8.82
CA LYS A 207 19.28 -23.11 9.81
C LYS A 207 19.48 -22.40 11.16
N LYS A 208 19.71 -21.08 11.16
CA LYS A 208 20.00 -20.31 12.38
C LYS A 208 18.75 -19.98 13.21
N ASN A 209 17.56 -19.99 12.61
CA ASN A 209 16.32 -19.59 13.29
C ASN A 209 15.50 -20.82 13.69
N LYS A 210 15.59 -21.22 14.96
CA LYS A 210 14.84 -22.36 15.54
C LYS A 210 13.31 -22.18 15.42
N ASP A 211 12.84 -20.94 15.47
CA ASP A 211 11.44 -20.57 15.21
C ASP A 211 11.35 -19.82 13.88
N SER A 212 11.36 -20.58 12.79
CA SER A 212 11.30 -20.04 11.43
C SER A 212 10.00 -19.27 11.17
N THR A 213 8.89 -19.65 11.81
CA THR A 213 7.60 -18.99 11.64
C THR A 213 7.61 -17.58 12.19
N ASN A 214 8.01 -17.38 13.45
CA ASN A 214 8.06 -16.04 14.04
C ASN A 214 9.13 -15.17 13.38
N TYR A 215 10.26 -15.76 12.95
CA TYR A 215 11.26 -15.05 12.16
C TYR A 215 10.69 -14.54 10.83
N ILE A 216 9.98 -15.39 10.07
CA ILE A 216 9.33 -15.01 8.81
C ILE A 216 8.32 -13.89 9.02
N LYS A 217 7.43 -14.01 10.01
CA LYS A 217 6.45 -12.98 10.35
C LYS A 217 7.13 -11.64 10.61
N ASN A 218 8.09 -11.61 11.53
CA ASN A 218 8.80 -10.38 11.89
C ASN A 218 9.62 -9.79 10.72
N LYS A 219 10.13 -10.63 9.81
CA LYS A 219 10.95 -10.19 8.68
C LYS A 219 10.12 -9.68 7.51
N PHE A 220 8.98 -10.29 7.21
CA PHE A 220 8.26 -10.02 5.96
C PHE A 220 6.84 -9.45 6.15
N GLU A 221 6.16 -9.70 7.27
CA GLU A 221 4.76 -9.31 7.43
C GLU A 221 4.63 -7.96 8.16
N PRO A 222 3.73 -7.06 7.72
CA PRO A 222 3.58 -5.72 8.31
C PRO A 222 2.80 -5.70 9.62
N TRP A 223 2.29 -6.84 10.05
CA TRP A 223 1.36 -6.94 11.16
C TRP A 223 2.01 -6.65 12.50
N SER A 224 1.37 -5.79 13.27
CA SER A 224 1.80 -5.40 14.60
C SER A 224 0.60 -5.09 15.51
N THR A 225 0.88 -4.75 16.76
CA THR A 225 -0.16 -4.29 17.70
C THR A 225 -0.84 -2.99 17.26
N THR A 226 -0.19 -2.17 16.42
CA THR A 226 -0.70 -0.88 15.94
C THR A 226 -1.06 -0.88 14.45
N PHE A 227 -0.74 -1.97 13.74
CA PHE A 227 -1.12 -2.19 12.35
C PHE A 227 -1.67 -3.62 12.21
N ASN A 228 -2.98 -3.76 12.38
CA ASN A 228 -3.69 -5.02 12.37
C ASN A 228 -5.11 -4.85 11.81
N PHE A 229 -5.82 -5.97 11.69
CA PHE A 229 -7.19 -6.02 11.19
C PHE A 229 -8.13 -5.04 11.89
N GLU A 230 -8.17 -5.06 13.22
CA GLU A 230 -9.10 -4.24 14.01
C GLU A 230 -8.84 -2.75 13.78
N THR A 231 -7.56 -2.36 13.78
CA THR A 231 -7.16 -0.97 13.52
C THR A 231 -7.56 -0.51 12.12
N ILE A 232 -7.40 -1.37 11.11
CA ILE A 232 -7.78 -1.05 9.72
C ILE A 232 -9.30 -1.01 9.59
N ASN A 233 -10.01 -2.01 10.11
CA ASN A 233 -11.46 -2.13 10.05
C ASN A 233 -12.15 -0.94 10.74
N ASN A 234 -11.62 -0.47 11.88
CA ASN A 234 -12.17 0.68 12.61
C ASN A 234 -11.99 2.02 11.87
N LYS A 235 -11.19 2.08 10.80
CA LYS A 235 -11.08 3.26 9.93
C LYS A 235 -12.09 3.26 8.78
N LEU A 236 -12.82 2.15 8.59
CA LEU A 236 -13.77 1.95 7.51
C LEU A 236 -15.20 1.89 8.09
N ASP A 237 -16.14 2.59 7.46
CA ASP A 237 -17.55 2.63 7.84
C ASP A 237 -18.34 1.82 6.80
N PHE A 238 -18.39 0.50 7.00
CA PHE A 238 -19.05 -0.43 6.08
C PHE A 238 -20.58 -0.31 6.08
N ASP A 239 -21.17 0.41 7.04
CA ASP A 239 -22.61 0.69 7.06
C ASP A 239 -22.95 1.76 6.02
N LYS A 240 -22.05 2.74 5.81
CA LYS A 240 -22.24 3.83 4.86
C LYS A 240 -21.57 3.62 3.51
N TYR A 241 -20.48 2.84 3.47
CA TYR A 241 -19.65 2.75 2.28
C TYR A 241 -19.27 1.32 1.93
N ASP A 242 -19.12 1.08 0.63
CA ASP A 242 -18.21 0.07 0.11
C ASP A 242 -16.89 0.77 -0.27
N TYR A 243 -15.79 0.03 -0.41
CA TYR A 243 -14.49 0.62 -0.67
C TYR A 243 -13.82 -0.01 -1.89
N LEU A 244 -13.34 0.80 -2.83
CA LEU A 244 -12.32 0.35 -3.77
C LEU A 244 -10.98 0.36 -3.05
N PHE A 245 -10.36 -0.80 -2.92
CA PHE A 245 -9.04 -0.96 -2.35
C PHE A 245 -8.00 -1.02 -3.47
N VAL A 246 -7.30 0.09 -3.69
CA VAL A 246 -6.18 0.24 -4.64
C VAL A 246 -4.88 -0.11 -3.91
N LYS A 247 -4.09 -1.05 -4.44
CA LYS A 247 -3.05 -1.73 -3.66
C LYS A 247 -1.65 -1.51 -4.19
N ASP A 248 -0.70 -1.39 -3.26
CA ASP A 248 0.74 -1.54 -3.52
C ASP A 248 1.33 -0.53 -4.52
N GLU A 249 0.77 0.67 -4.50
CA GLU A 249 1.21 1.86 -5.24
C GLU A 249 2.61 2.23 -4.81
N SER A 250 3.52 2.43 -5.76
CA SER A 250 4.92 2.62 -5.44
C SER A 250 5.66 3.36 -6.53
N VAL A 251 6.82 3.89 -6.14
CA VAL A 251 7.74 4.53 -7.06
C VAL A 251 8.99 3.68 -7.17
N PHE A 252 9.32 3.24 -8.38
CA PHE A 252 10.51 2.46 -8.65
C PHE A 252 11.69 3.40 -8.96
N PHE A 253 12.51 3.68 -7.96
CA PHE A 253 13.68 4.55 -8.07
C PHE A 253 14.99 3.77 -8.20
N LYS A 254 15.96 4.33 -8.95
CA LYS A 254 17.35 3.89 -8.91
C LYS A 254 18.04 4.46 -7.66
N ASN A 255 18.51 3.57 -6.79
CA ASN A 255 19.40 3.82 -5.66
C ASN A 255 18.80 4.62 -4.48
N GLY A 256 18.05 3.93 -3.62
CA GLY A 256 18.54 3.47 -2.31
C GLY A 256 19.08 4.47 -1.28
N ASP A 257 19.02 5.77 -1.53
CA ASP A 257 19.59 6.80 -0.63
C ASP A 257 18.57 7.89 -0.26
N GLU A 258 17.29 7.70 -0.58
CA GLU A 258 16.27 8.59 -0.04
C GLU A 258 16.11 8.29 1.44
N ILE A 259 16.60 9.23 2.25
CA ILE A 259 16.44 9.19 3.68
C ILE A 259 14.95 9.28 3.96
N GLU A 260 14.42 8.23 4.55
CA GLU A 260 13.03 8.08 4.89
C GLU A 260 12.87 8.31 6.40
N ILE A 261 12.00 9.22 6.79
CA ILE A 261 11.82 9.60 8.21
C ILE A 261 10.34 9.53 8.60
N TRP A 262 9.45 9.89 7.67
CA TRP A 262 8.02 9.98 7.92
C TRP A 262 7.26 8.90 7.16
N LEU A 263 6.68 7.98 7.93
CA LEU A 263 5.84 6.94 7.38
C LEU A 263 4.57 7.49 6.69
N SER A 264 4.13 8.71 7.02
CA SER A 264 2.99 9.40 6.39
C SER A 264 3.23 9.93 4.97
N GLY A 265 4.50 9.98 4.53
CA GLY A 265 4.90 10.42 3.20
C GLY A 265 4.79 9.34 2.11
N GLY A 266 5.24 9.67 0.91
CA GLY A 266 5.14 8.83 -0.29
C GLY A 266 3.95 9.20 -1.17
N ILE A 267 3.47 8.25 -1.97
CA ILE A 267 2.34 8.48 -2.88
C ILE A 267 1.08 8.76 -2.06
N GLN A 268 0.33 9.77 -2.48
CA GLN A 268 -0.99 10.12 -1.94
C GLN A 268 -1.98 10.42 -3.08
N LEU A 269 -3.28 10.41 -2.78
CA LEU A 269 -4.30 10.79 -3.75
C LEU A 269 -4.46 12.32 -3.76
N ARG A 270 -4.10 12.94 -4.89
CA ARG A 270 -4.40 14.34 -5.21
C ARG A 270 -5.88 14.53 -5.51
N ASP A 271 -6.47 13.60 -6.26
CA ASP A 271 -7.88 13.56 -6.58
C ASP A 271 -8.33 12.13 -6.99
N TYR A 272 -9.64 11.85 -6.95
CA TYR A 272 -10.23 10.63 -7.53
C TYR A 272 -11.64 10.84 -8.08
N LYS A 273 -12.02 10.16 -9.16
CA LYS A 273 -13.40 10.19 -9.69
C LYS A 273 -13.79 8.80 -10.14
N ILE A 274 -14.98 8.35 -9.73
CA ILE A 274 -15.50 7.04 -10.11
C ILE A 274 -16.79 7.29 -10.90
N ASN A 275 -16.78 6.95 -12.18
CA ASN A 275 -17.95 6.99 -13.04
C ASN A 275 -18.49 5.56 -13.20
N LEU A 276 -19.59 5.27 -12.52
CA LEU A 276 -20.20 3.94 -12.49
C LEU A 276 -20.78 3.56 -13.85
N ASP A 277 -21.48 4.48 -14.51
CA ASP A 277 -22.17 4.24 -15.79
C ASP A 277 -21.16 3.92 -16.91
N GLN A 278 -20.05 4.64 -16.93
CA GLN A 278 -19.00 4.46 -17.94
C GLN A 278 -17.97 3.39 -17.54
N LYS A 279 -18.08 2.81 -16.35
CA LYS A 279 -17.05 1.95 -15.74
C LYS A 279 -15.64 2.56 -15.84
N LYS A 280 -15.51 3.83 -15.41
CA LYS A 280 -14.22 4.56 -15.42
C LYS A 280 -13.80 4.97 -14.02
N ILE A 281 -12.55 4.71 -13.69
CA ILE A 281 -11.90 5.21 -12.47
C ILE A 281 -10.84 6.22 -12.90
N TYR A 282 -10.83 7.40 -12.30
CA TYR A 282 -9.78 8.40 -12.46
C TYR A 282 -9.06 8.52 -11.13
N LEU A 283 -7.73 8.38 -11.14
CA LEU A 283 -6.88 8.53 -9.96
C LEU A 283 -5.80 9.56 -10.28
N GLY A 284 -5.75 10.62 -9.49
CA GLY A 284 -4.69 11.63 -9.56
C GLY A 284 -3.79 11.46 -8.35
N TYR A 285 -2.49 11.30 -8.58
CA TYR A 285 -1.51 11.11 -7.51
C TYR A 285 -0.68 12.37 -7.27
N ASP A 286 -0.13 12.46 -6.06
CA ASP A 286 0.89 13.42 -5.66
C ASP A 286 1.89 12.72 -4.72
N ILE A 287 3.05 13.35 -4.48
CA ILE A 287 4.10 12.83 -3.60
C ILE A 287 4.18 13.68 -2.33
N ALA A 288 3.68 13.13 -1.23
CA ALA A 288 3.89 13.71 0.09
C ALA A 288 5.36 13.57 0.51
N PRO A 289 5.97 14.63 1.08
CA PRO A 289 7.33 14.55 1.55
C PRO A 289 7.46 13.49 2.64
N SER A 290 8.49 12.67 2.53
CA SER A 290 8.77 11.59 3.48
C SER A 290 10.00 11.86 4.35
N ALA A 291 10.68 12.98 4.11
CA ALA A 291 11.69 13.57 4.96
C ALA A 291 11.76 15.10 4.77
N PRO A 292 12.37 15.85 5.69
CA PRO A 292 12.68 17.26 5.50
C PRO A 292 13.51 17.49 4.22
N LYS A 293 13.23 18.59 3.50
CA LYS A 293 13.90 18.92 2.22
C LYS A 293 15.43 18.84 2.25
N LYS A 294 16.07 19.14 3.39
CA LYS A 294 17.54 19.06 3.58
C LYS A 294 18.11 17.64 3.44
N TYR A 295 17.28 16.60 3.59
CA TYR A 295 17.64 15.19 3.45
C TYR A 295 17.24 14.60 2.09
N GLY A 296 16.43 15.32 1.31
CA GLY A 296 16.03 14.87 -0.02
C GLY A 296 17.18 15.02 -1.01
N LYS A 297 17.71 13.91 -1.53
CA LYS A 297 18.51 13.95 -2.76
C LYS A 297 17.56 14.10 -3.94
N LYS A 298 17.87 14.99 -4.90
CA LYS A 298 17.17 15.03 -6.19
C LYS A 298 17.57 13.79 -6.99
N THR A 299 16.79 12.72 -6.93
CA THR A 299 16.92 11.59 -7.84
C THR A 299 16.21 11.95 -9.16
N LEU A 300 17.01 12.22 -10.19
CA LEU A 300 16.53 12.42 -11.56
C LEU A 300 16.56 11.06 -12.28
N GLY A 301 15.53 10.24 -12.07
CA GLY A 301 15.26 9.08 -12.92
C GLY A 301 14.61 7.90 -12.23
N PHE A 302 13.51 7.43 -12.83
CA PHE A 302 12.82 6.20 -12.47
C PHE A 302 13.42 5.03 -13.28
N TYR A 303 14.10 4.10 -12.62
CA TYR A 303 14.57 2.86 -13.26
C TYR A 303 14.18 1.67 -12.40
N LEU A 304 13.62 0.64 -13.03
CA LEU A 304 13.33 -0.63 -12.37
C LEU A 304 14.61 -1.46 -12.22
N ASN A 305 15.36 -1.27 -11.13
CA ASN A 305 16.52 -2.09 -10.78
C ASN A 305 16.38 -2.83 -9.44
N SER A 306 15.37 -2.51 -8.63
CA SER A 306 15.00 -3.23 -7.41
C SER A 306 13.50 -3.10 -7.13
N LEU A 307 12.99 -3.92 -6.20
CA LEU A 307 11.66 -3.74 -5.65
C LEU A 307 11.61 -2.43 -4.82
N PRO A 308 10.44 -1.78 -4.73
CA PRO A 308 10.27 -0.56 -3.96
C PRO A 308 10.26 -0.86 -2.46
N ASP A 309 10.93 -0.04 -1.67
CA ASP A 309 10.89 -0.16 -0.20
C ASP A 309 9.60 0.38 0.40
N ARG A 310 8.92 1.28 -0.31
CA ARG A 310 7.67 1.93 0.08
C ARG A 310 6.52 1.46 -0.79
N LEU A 311 5.44 1.03 -0.15
CA LEU A 311 4.17 0.70 -0.77
C LEU A 311 3.06 1.54 -0.11
N ASN A 312 2.22 2.15 -0.94
CA ASN A 312 1.05 2.91 -0.54
C ASN A 312 -0.20 2.16 -1.02
N SER A 313 -1.30 2.21 -0.28
CA SER A 313 -2.57 1.61 -0.70
C SER A 313 -3.72 2.46 -0.21
N PHE A 314 -4.83 2.45 -0.92
CA PHE A 314 -5.91 3.40 -0.75
C PHE A 314 -7.26 2.68 -0.68
N PHE A 315 -8.03 2.92 0.37
CA PHE A 315 -9.46 2.63 0.40
C PHE A 315 -10.22 3.89 0.01
N ILE A 316 -10.83 3.86 -1.17
CA ILE A 316 -11.64 4.94 -1.72
C ILE A 316 -13.11 4.64 -1.44
N PRO A 317 -13.82 5.46 -0.66
CA PRO A 317 -15.21 5.20 -0.33
C PRO A 317 -16.12 5.37 -1.54
N ILE A 318 -17.06 4.44 -1.68
CA ILE A 318 -18.22 4.50 -2.59
C ILE A 318 -19.45 4.36 -1.70
N GLU A 319 -20.47 5.18 -1.91
CA GLU A 319 -21.75 5.02 -1.19
C GLU A 319 -22.25 3.59 -1.29
N LYS A 320 -22.72 3.07 -0.14
CA LYS A 320 -23.15 1.68 0.01
C LYS A 320 -24.06 1.22 -1.12
N ASN A 321 -23.78 0.05 -1.68
CA ASN A 321 -24.59 -0.60 -2.72
C ASN A 321 -24.65 0.14 -4.06
N LYS A 322 -23.95 1.27 -4.27
CA LYS A 322 -23.86 1.90 -5.60
C LYS A 322 -23.06 1.07 -6.60
N LEU A 323 -22.16 0.21 -6.12
CA LEU A 323 -21.39 -0.70 -6.94
C LEU A 323 -21.57 -2.13 -6.44
N THR A 324 -22.48 -2.88 -7.07
CA THR A 324 -22.83 -4.24 -6.62
C THR A 324 -21.87 -5.30 -7.11
N GLN A 325 -21.16 -5.07 -8.22
CA GLN A 325 -20.16 -5.97 -8.77
C GLN A 325 -18.98 -5.17 -9.30
N PHE A 326 -17.77 -5.66 -9.06
CA PHE A 326 -16.56 -5.04 -9.55
C PHE A 326 -15.57 -6.11 -10.01
N VAL A 327 -15.19 -6.02 -11.27
CA VAL A 327 -14.12 -6.81 -11.88
C VAL A 327 -13.24 -5.81 -12.60
N ILE A 328 -11.99 -5.64 -12.16
CA ILE A 328 -11.11 -4.58 -12.68
C ILE A 328 -10.96 -4.62 -14.22
N ASP A 329 -11.07 -5.81 -14.81
CA ASP A 329 -10.98 -6.06 -16.25
C ASP A 329 -12.11 -5.38 -17.06
N ASP A 330 -13.24 -5.11 -16.42
CA ASP A 330 -14.39 -4.40 -17.02
C ASP A 330 -14.25 -2.88 -16.96
N TRP A 331 -13.23 -2.37 -16.28
CA TRP A 331 -13.07 -0.95 -15.96
C TRP A 331 -11.86 -0.36 -16.67
N THR A 332 -11.96 0.92 -17.02
CA THR A 332 -10.82 1.67 -17.57
C THR A 332 -10.28 2.66 -16.55
N LEU A 333 -8.95 2.84 -16.55
CA LEU A 333 -8.28 3.88 -15.77
C LEU A 333 -8.13 5.12 -16.64
N GLY A 334 -8.59 6.25 -16.13
CA GLY A 334 -8.39 7.58 -16.71
C GLY A 334 -7.40 8.39 -15.88
N ASN A 335 -6.77 9.36 -16.53
CA ASN A 335 -5.92 10.36 -15.86
C ASN A 335 -6.70 11.67 -15.69
N PHE A 336 -6.37 12.42 -14.65
CA PHE A 336 -6.90 13.77 -14.41
C PHE A 336 -6.18 14.84 -15.22
#